data_AF-A0ABD3MLB6-F1
#
_entry.id   AF-A0ABD3MLB6-F1
#
_cell.length_a   1.000
_cell.length_b   1.000
_cell.length_c   1.000
_cell.angle_alpha   90.00
_cell.angle_beta   90.00
_cell.angle_gamma   90.00
#
_symmetry.space_group_name_H-M   'P 1'
#
loop_
_entity.id
_entity.type
_entity.pdbx_description
1 polymer ?
#
loop_
_entity_poly.entity_id
_entity_poly.type
_entity_poly.pdbx_seq_one_letter_code
_entity_poly.pdbx_strand_id
1 'polypeptide(L)'
;MIVAKVKVDVITAIYNAETTIEETVRSAMHQEIPPNLIHRLLLQLPAVLSTNNTQLRRRIHFDICICCYDDASTDNSMAVLSSLEKVTNWEGASSDANEDTDSEIVTIRTRLLIGSAPIGTSSRGAGYARNQAVKLRDDNDIENVTNDDKITEGQEHEQLHFLCILDSDDIMHSTRIAEQTCAMLSLGAEQREKMLMGCQFDRIPKDSTNHYSQWANSLSDERLYLEKFRECTLIQPTWFLSKACFERIGGYLEAPTLDDDLVPSKRPKLCSESLESDDDNVLSALDSNGSNSHSYRLVHPSEVLDSTINNDVHPWEKRTLGSCHEKAINTLRLAEDTRFFYAHLHAGGRLYLHRTPTPLLSYRHRAGMSQSSSTPRKLLLKLRAKAWEDLIFYSTKSGEAYDNTIWSGGFVIWGAGRDGKDFLKALSPPVASKVICFVDVDQKKIETTKWYENPTLGNRRIPILHFSVLAKRDVSGEVKFGHIDKKRCGEDQFSLVSVQRIESNDRIHAPENNENDKNKKPSASTIEPEVLQQLPVVVCVAMYRSNGALESNVASIGRTEGVDLWHIS
;
A
#
# COMPACT_ATOMS: atom_id res chain seq x y z
N MET A 1 -6.86 -39.92 11.04
CA MET A 1 -6.37 -38.80 11.88
C MET A 1 -6.13 -37.63 10.94
N ILE A 2 -6.74 -36.47 11.20
CA ILE A 2 -6.50 -35.26 10.37
C ILE A 2 -5.36 -34.49 11.00
N VAL A 3 -4.29 -34.30 10.24
CA VAL A 3 -3.14 -33.50 10.68
C VAL A 3 -3.01 -32.31 9.73
N ALA A 4 -3.30 -31.13 10.24
CA ALA A 4 -3.01 -29.91 9.50
C ALA A 4 -1.59 -29.46 9.82
N LYS A 5 -0.78 -29.30 8.77
CA LYS A 5 0.56 -28.72 8.89
C LYS A 5 0.46 -27.26 8.50
N VAL A 6 0.69 -26.37 9.46
CA VAL A 6 0.71 -24.92 9.24
C VAL A 6 2.17 -24.46 9.21
N LYS A 7 2.68 -24.20 8.00
CA LYS A 7 3.96 -23.54 7.79
C LYS A 7 3.78 -22.03 7.98
N VAL A 8 4.62 -21.42 8.81
CA VAL A 8 4.67 -19.96 8.96
C VAL A 8 6.11 -19.50 8.81
N ASP A 9 6.35 -18.63 7.84
CA ASP A 9 7.67 -18.01 7.63
C ASP A 9 7.64 -16.61 8.19
N VAL A 10 8.39 -16.40 9.27
CA VAL A 10 8.62 -15.06 9.81
C VAL A 10 9.70 -14.41 8.95
N ILE A 11 9.29 -13.43 8.13
CA ILE A 11 10.16 -12.79 7.14
C ILE A 11 10.79 -11.55 7.76
N THR A 12 12.11 -11.56 7.91
CA THR A 12 12.87 -10.46 8.53
C THR A 12 14.02 -10.01 7.62
N ALA A 13 13.90 -8.81 7.08
CA ALA A 13 14.98 -8.14 6.36
C ALA A 13 15.96 -7.49 7.35
N ILE A 14 17.25 -7.72 7.16
CA ILE A 14 18.31 -7.25 8.05
C ILE A 14 19.20 -6.26 7.32
N TYR A 15 19.38 -5.08 7.93
CA TYR A 15 20.41 -4.12 7.54
C TYR A 15 20.82 -3.29 8.75
N ASN A 16 22.03 -3.51 9.25
CA ASN A 16 22.60 -2.82 10.41
C ASN A 16 21.68 -2.83 11.66
N ALA A 17 21.27 -4.03 12.09
CA ALA A 17 20.34 -4.28 13.19
C ALA A 17 21.01 -4.89 14.43
N GLU A 18 22.33 -4.74 14.62
CA GLU A 18 23.10 -5.37 15.70
C GLU A 18 22.45 -5.21 17.08
N THR A 19 21.92 -4.02 17.38
CA THR A 19 21.37 -3.68 18.69
C THR A 19 19.96 -4.23 18.96
N THR A 20 19.28 -4.77 17.94
CA THR A 20 17.85 -5.13 18.04
C THR A 20 17.54 -6.53 17.58
N ILE A 21 18.33 -7.10 16.67
CA ILE A 21 18.01 -8.35 16.00
C ILE A 21 17.91 -9.55 16.95
N GLU A 22 18.69 -9.58 18.03
CA GLU A 22 18.59 -10.64 19.03
C GLU A 22 17.21 -10.71 19.68
N GLU A 23 16.69 -9.57 20.12
CA GLU A 23 15.36 -9.50 20.75
C GLU A 23 14.26 -9.83 19.76
N THR A 24 14.37 -9.31 18.52
CA THR A 24 13.45 -9.62 17.43
C THR A 24 13.37 -11.12 17.16
N VAL A 25 14.50 -11.78 16.91
CA VAL A 25 14.54 -13.23 16.63
C VAL A 25 14.05 -14.03 17.84
N ARG A 26 14.47 -13.69 19.06
CA ARG A 26 13.99 -14.39 20.27
C ARG A 26 12.48 -14.23 20.42
N SER A 27 11.91 -13.06 20.20
CA SER A 27 10.46 -12.87 20.29
C SER A 27 9.66 -13.71 19.28
N ALA A 28 10.20 -13.87 18.06
CA ALA A 28 9.62 -14.73 17.04
C ALA A 28 9.80 -16.24 17.32
N MET A 29 10.83 -16.61 18.08
CA MET A 29 11.06 -17.99 18.52
C MET A 29 10.08 -18.44 19.60
N HIS A 30 9.71 -17.54 20.52
CA HIS A 30 8.85 -17.83 21.66
C HIS A 30 7.38 -17.60 21.34
N GLN A 31 6.83 -18.44 20.46
CA GLN A 31 5.41 -18.40 20.09
C GLN A 31 4.59 -19.44 20.85
N GLU A 32 3.39 -19.05 21.24
CA GLU A 32 2.48 -19.79 22.10
C GLU A 32 1.11 -19.90 21.45
N ILE A 33 0.39 -20.97 21.75
CA ILE A 33 -0.99 -21.18 21.30
C ILE A 33 -1.90 -21.19 22.52
N PRO A 34 -2.59 -20.07 22.80
CA PRO A 34 -3.53 -19.98 23.92
C PRO A 34 -4.56 -21.13 23.91
N PRO A 35 -4.92 -21.71 25.08
CA PRO A 35 -5.90 -22.79 25.16
C PRO A 35 -7.25 -22.48 24.49
N ASN A 36 -7.71 -21.23 24.57
CA ASN A 36 -8.94 -20.76 23.92
C ASN A 36 -8.83 -20.68 22.38
N LEU A 37 -7.63 -20.64 21.83
CA LEU A 37 -7.39 -20.71 20.38
C LEU A 37 -7.32 -22.15 19.88
N ILE A 38 -6.82 -23.10 20.68
CA ILE A 38 -6.72 -24.52 20.29
C ILE A 38 -8.07 -25.02 19.77
N HIS A 39 -9.14 -24.82 20.55
CA HIS A 39 -10.47 -25.26 20.13
C HIS A 39 -10.93 -24.60 18.82
N ARG A 40 -10.71 -23.28 18.67
CA ARG A 40 -11.11 -22.53 17.48
C ARG A 40 -10.36 -23.00 16.24
N LEU A 41 -9.06 -23.23 16.35
CA LEU A 41 -8.21 -23.74 15.27
C LEU A 41 -8.68 -25.14 14.81
N LEU A 42 -8.98 -26.03 15.75
CA LEU A 42 -9.45 -27.39 15.44
C LEU A 42 -10.83 -27.38 14.77
N LEU A 43 -11.69 -26.41 15.08
CA LEU A 43 -12.98 -26.24 14.43
C LEU A 43 -12.86 -25.80 12.97
N GLN A 44 -11.78 -25.10 12.60
CA GLN A 44 -11.56 -24.67 11.21
C GLN A 44 -11.06 -25.79 10.29
N LEU A 45 -10.53 -26.88 10.86
CA LEU A 45 -10.09 -28.01 10.05
C LEU A 45 -11.28 -28.82 9.51
N PRO A 46 -11.18 -29.35 8.27
CA PRO A 46 -12.23 -30.19 7.69
C PRO A 46 -12.65 -31.31 8.65
N ALA A 47 -13.96 -31.52 8.80
CA ALA A 47 -14.48 -32.70 9.47
C ALA A 47 -14.68 -33.78 8.41
N VAL A 48 -13.75 -34.74 8.29
CA VAL A 48 -14.05 -35.94 7.49
C VAL A 48 -15.11 -36.74 8.23
N LEU A 49 -16.29 -36.91 7.62
CA LEU A 49 -17.35 -37.77 8.13
C LEU A 49 -16.85 -39.22 8.05
N SER A 50 -16.31 -39.74 9.15
CA SER A 50 -16.09 -41.18 9.28
C SER A 50 -17.45 -41.86 9.38
N THR A 51 -17.74 -42.77 8.45
CA THR A 51 -18.94 -43.63 8.46
C THR A 51 -18.95 -44.64 9.61
N ASN A 52 -17.84 -44.75 10.35
CA ASN A 52 -17.72 -45.58 11.54
C ASN A 52 -17.47 -44.70 12.77
N ASN A 53 -18.11 -45.09 13.87
CA ASN A 53 -18.24 -44.37 15.15
C ASN A 53 -16.91 -44.25 15.96
N THR A 54 -15.82 -43.87 15.29
CA THR A 54 -14.50 -43.60 15.88
C THR A 54 -14.30 -42.08 15.97
N GLN A 55 -14.07 -41.56 17.18
CA GLN A 55 -13.79 -40.14 17.41
C GLN A 55 -12.66 -39.65 16.46
N LEU A 56 -12.98 -38.67 15.62
CA LEU A 56 -12.01 -38.08 14.69
C LEU A 56 -10.96 -37.30 15.49
N ARG A 57 -9.74 -37.83 15.62
CA ARG A 57 -8.62 -37.08 16.21
C ARG A 57 -8.10 -36.05 15.20
N ARG A 58 -8.15 -34.77 15.59
CA ARG A 58 -7.57 -33.62 14.86
C ARG A 58 -6.31 -33.17 15.58
N ARG A 59 -5.22 -32.97 14.83
CA ARG A 59 -3.98 -32.40 15.33
C ARG A 59 -3.53 -31.24 14.44
N ILE A 60 -2.91 -30.25 15.04
CA ILE A 60 -2.29 -29.12 14.32
C ILE A 60 -0.81 -29.10 14.63
N HIS A 61 0.01 -29.08 13.60
CA HIS A 61 1.44 -28.94 13.72
C HIS A 61 1.84 -27.59 13.11
N PHE A 62 2.32 -26.68 13.95
CA PHE A 62 2.94 -25.44 13.52
C PHE A 62 4.42 -25.69 13.24
N ASP A 63 4.85 -25.32 12.03
CA ASP A 63 6.22 -25.37 11.57
C ASP A 63 6.65 -23.94 11.26
N ILE A 64 7.24 -23.26 12.24
CA ILE A 64 7.61 -21.85 12.20
C ILE A 64 9.09 -21.72 11.80
N CYS A 65 9.38 -20.95 10.75
CA CYS A 65 10.73 -20.61 10.34
C CYS A 65 10.97 -19.12 10.46
N ILE A 66 11.94 -18.71 11.27
CA ILE A 66 12.42 -17.34 11.27
C ILE A 66 13.42 -17.23 10.14
N CYS A 67 13.03 -16.55 9.06
CA CYS A 67 13.79 -16.41 7.83
C CYS A 67 14.44 -15.01 7.82
N CYS A 68 15.68 -14.94 8.28
CA CYS A 68 16.46 -13.71 8.30
C CYS A 68 17.32 -13.60 7.05
N TYR A 69 17.20 -12.50 6.31
CA TYR A 69 18.10 -12.22 5.19
C TYR A 69 18.85 -10.91 5.38
N ASP A 70 20.18 -11.01 5.42
CA ASP A 70 21.09 -9.87 5.53
C ASP A 70 21.38 -9.21 4.19
N ASP A 71 21.07 -7.93 4.08
CA ASP A 71 21.26 -7.13 2.87
C ASP A 71 22.53 -6.28 2.97
N ALA A 72 23.66 -6.98 3.17
CA ALA A 72 24.99 -6.40 3.26
C ALA A 72 25.15 -5.45 4.47
N SER A 73 24.84 -5.94 5.68
CA SER A 73 25.14 -5.23 6.91
C SER A 73 26.65 -4.99 7.07
N THR A 74 26.98 -3.87 7.70
CA THR A 74 28.34 -3.42 7.98
C THR A 74 28.67 -3.41 9.47
N ASP A 75 27.69 -3.71 10.33
CA ASP A 75 27.81 -3.85 11.78
C ASP A 75 27.90 -5.34 12.19
N ASN A 76 27.74 -5.66 13.49
CA ASN A 76 27.83 -7.05 13.94
C ASN A 76 26.52 -7.85 13.82
N SER A 77 25.53 -7.42 13.03
CA SER A 77 24.24 -8.12 12.85
C SER A 77 24.42 -9.62 12.53
N MET A 78 25.30 -9.93 11.57
CA MET A 78 25.57 -11.31 11.17
C MET A 78 26.27 -12.15 12.25
N ALA A 79 27.09 -11.54 13.09
CA ALA A 79 27.72 -12.23 14.22
C ALA A 79 26.70 -12.59 15.30
N VAL A 80 25.72 -11.69 15.56
CA VAL A 80 24.60 -11.95 16.46
C VAL A 80 23.73 -13.09 15.92
N LEU A 81 23.34 -13.03 14.65
CA LEU A 81 22.55 -14.10 14.00
C LEU A 81 23.27 -15.46 14.03
N SER A 82 24.55 -15.50 13.71
CA SER A 82 25.37 -16.73 13.77
C SER A 82 25.46 -17.31 15.18
N SER A 83 25.42 -16.45 16.20
CA SER A 83 25.41 -16.88 17.60
C SER A 83 24.07 -17.48 18.00
N LEU A 84 22.97 -16.89 17.54
CA LEU A 84 21.61 -17.39 17.76
C LEU A 84 21.35 -18.72 17.06
N GLU A 85 21.84 -18.89 15.84
CA GLU A 85 21.73 -20.16 15.10
C GLU A 85 22.40 -21.31 15.85
N LYS A 86 23.58 -21.07 16.43
CA LYS A 86 24.26 -22.07 17.26
C LYS A 86 23.46 -22.45 18.51
N VAL A 87 22.87 -21.46 19.19
CA VAL A 87 22.06 -21.69 20.39
C VAL A 87 20.78 -22.46 20.05
N THR A 88 20.09 -22.05 18.98
CA THR A 88 18.81 -22.68 18.56
C THR A 88 19.00 -24.10 18.01
N ASN A 89 20.09 -24.36 17.28
CA ASN A 89 20.44 -25.72 16.85
C ASN A 89 20.89 -26.61 18.03
N TRP A 90 21.49 -26.02 19.08
CA TRP A 90 21.84 -26.73 20.31
C TRP A 90 20.61 -27.09 21.16
N GLU A 91 19.67 -26.16 21.33
CA GLU A 91 18.39 -26.43 22.00
C GLU A 91 17.53 -27.43 21.20
N GLY A 92 17.70 -27.48 19.87
CA GLY A 92 17.12 -28.50 18.98
C GLY A 92 17.77 -29.90 19.06
N ALA A 93 18.90 -30.06 19.76
CA ALA A 93 19.54 -31.36 19.99
C ALA A 93 19.19 -31.99 21.35
N SER A 94 18.33 -31.34 22.14
CA SER A 94 17.93 -31.79 23.48
C SER A 94 16.49 -31.37 23.80
N SER A 95 15.54 -31.90 23.05
CA SER A 95 14.34 -32.43 23.69
C SER A 95 14.34 -33.91 23.42
N ASP A 96 14.82 -34.68 24.40
CA ASP A 96 14.51 -36.10 24.46
C ASP A 96 13.00 -36.22 24.29
N ALA A 97 12.61 -36.70 23.12
CA ALA A 97 11.30 -37.24 22.89
C ALA A 97 11.14 -38.37 23.90
N ASN A 98 10.48 -38.09 25.02
CA ASN A 98 9.59 -39.10 25.56
C ASN A 98 8.61 -39.41 24.42
N GLU A 99 8.90 -40.51 23.72
CA GLU A 99 7.97 -41.22 22.85
C GLU A 99 6.78 -41.71 23.69
N ASP A 100 5.95 -40.79 24.17
CA ASP A 100 4.60 -41.06 24.66
C ASP A 100 3.64 -40.41 23.65
N THR A 101 3.73 -40.96 22.43
CA THR A 101 3.15 -40.42 21.21
C THR A 101 1.65 -40.73 21.11
N ASP A 102 0.83 -40.04 21.92
CA ASP A 102 -0.61 -39.93 21.57
C ASP A 102 -1.40 -38.72 22.16
N SER A 103 -0.79 -37.82 22.94
CA SER A 103 -1.53 -36.86 23.79
C SER A 103 -1.61 -35.41 23.28
N GLU A 104 -0.66 -34.91 22.49
CA GLU A 104 -0.66 -33.48 22.11
C GLU A 104 -1.54 -33.17 20.89
N ILE A 105 -2.53 -32.30 21.10
CA ILE A 105 -3.49 -31.84 20.09
C ILE A 105 -2.87 -30.77 19.18
N VAL A 106 -1.91 -30.01 19.70
CA VAL A 106 -1.21 -28.95 18.98
C VAL A 106 0.27 -29.01 19.33
N THR A 107 1.14 -28.98 18.32
CA THR A 107 2.60 -28.97 18.47
C THR A 107 3.20 -27.79 17.73
N ILE A 108 4.30 -27.24 18.23
CA ILE A 108 5.04 -26.13 17.60
C ILE A 108 6.49 -26.58 17.42
N ARG A 109 6.98 -26.51 16.18
CA ARG A 109 8.39 -26.59 15.84
C ARG A 109 8.84 -25.23 15.35
N THR A 110 9.98 -24.75 15.85
CA THR A 110 10.56 -23.48 15.42
C THR A 110 12.01 -23.67 15.01
N ARG A 111 12.45 -22.99 13.94
CA ARG A 111 13.86 -22.97 13.49
C ARG A 111 14.28 -21.61 12.93
N LEU A 112 15.58 -21.34 12.95
CA LEU A 112 16.20 -20.14 12.38
C LEU A 112 16.84 -20.50 11.03
N LEU A 113 16.58 -19.72 10.00
CA LEU A 113 17.25 -19.79 8.70
C LEU A 113 17.86 -18.42 8.39
N ILE A 114 19.14 -18.42 8.03
CA ILE A 114 19.89 -17.18 7.76
C ILE A 114 20.41 -17.23 6.33
N GLY A 115 20.08 -16.20 5.55
CA GLY A 115 20.72 -15.90 4.27
C GLY A 115 21.44 -14.56 4.33
N SER A 116 22.33 -14.32 3.37
CA SER A 116 23.01 -13.03 3.23
C SER A 116 23.26 -12.69 1.77
N ALA A 117 23.28 -11.40 1.47
CA ALA A 117 23.78 -10.88 0.22
C ALA A 117 25.25 -11.29 0.01
N PRO A 118 25.72 -11.43 -1.25
CA PRO A 118 27.12 -11.76 -1.50
C PRO A 118 28.07 -10.72 -0.91
N ILE A 119 29.23 -11.20 -0.43
CA ILE A 119 30.28 -10.35 0.15
C ILE A 119 30.70 -9.30 -0.87
N GLY A 120 30.77 -8.04 -0.43
CA GLY A 120 31.20 -6.91 -1.26
C GLY A 120 30.09 -6.23 -2.06
N THR A 121 28.85 -6.74 -1.99
CA THR A 121 27.68 -6.04 -2.54
C THR A 121 27.23 -4.89 -1.65
N SER A 122 26.46 -3.95 -2.22
CA SER A 122 25.78 -2.89 -1.46
C SER A 122 24.33 -3.27 -1.17
N SER A 123 23.77 -2.72 -0.10
CA SER A 123 22.36 -2.92 0.24
C SER A 123 21.44 -2.55 -0.93
N ARG A 124 20.51 -3.45 -1.23
CA ARG A 124 19.50 -3.32 -2.29
C ARG A 124 18.13 -2.87 -1.74
N GLY A 125 17.98 -2.82 -0.42
CA GLY A 125 16.79 -2.37 0.30
C GLY A 125 15.95 -3.51 0.88
N ALA A 126 15.09 -3.18 1.83
CA ALA A 126 14.30 -4.17 2.58
C ALA A 126 13.37 -5.00 1.69
N GLY A 127 12.82 -4.42 0.60
CA GLY A 127 12.03 -5.17 -0.37
C GLY A 127 12.79 -6.35 -1.00
N TYR A 128 14.05 -6.13 -1.40
CA TYR A 128 14.92 -7.19 -1.91
C TYR A 128 15.19 -8.25 -0.85
N ALA A 129 15.58 -7.82 0.36
CA ALA A 129 15.88 -8.73 1.46
C ALA A 129 14.68 -9.61 1.83
N ARG A 130 13.47 -9.03 1.88
CA ARG A 130 12.21 -9.78 2.13
C ARG A 130 11.94 -10.80 1.02
N ASN A 131 12.15 -10.45 -0.26
CA ASN A 131 12.02 -11.39 -1.37
C ASN A 131 13.00 -12.57 -1.25
N GLN A 132 14.23 -12.34 -0.79
CA GLN A 132 15.19 -13.42 -0.58
C GLN A 132 14.85 -14.26 0.65
N ALA A 133 14.43 -13.63 1.76
CA ALA A 133 14.02 -14.32 2.98
C ALA A 133 12.87 -15.32 2.73
N VAL A 134 11.91 -14.98 1.86
CA VAL A 134 10.79 -15.88 1.49
C VAL A 134 11.26 -17.18 0.83
N LYS A 135 12.44 -17.19 0.21
CA LYS A 135 13.01 -18.37 -0.48
C LYS A 135 13.75 -19.32 0.46
N LEU A 136 14.20 -18.83 1.61
CA LEU A 136 15.11 -19.58 2.50
C LEU A 136 14.55 -20.93 2.95
N ARG A 137 13.24 -21.02 3.26
CA ARG A 137 12.63 -22.31 3.59
C ARG A 137 12.69 -23.26 2.41
N ASP A 138 12.30 -22.80 1.22
CA ASP A 138 12.24 -23.67 0.04
C ASP A 138 13.63 -24.20 -0.32
N ASP A 139 14.63 -23.32 -0.31
CA ASP A 139 16.02 -23.67 -0.59
C ASP A 139 16.53 -24.70 0.44
N ASN A 140 16.27 -24.46 1.73
CA ASN A 140 16.65 -25.40 2.79
C ASN A 140 15.90 -26.74 2.72
N ASP A 141 14.59 -26.72 2.42
CA ASP A 141 13.80 -27.94 2.29
C ASP A 141 14.33 -28.76 1.08
N ILE A 142 14.67 -28.12 -0.06
CA ILE A 142 15.27 -28.78 -1.23
C ILE A 142 16.62 -29.42 -0.90
N GLU A 143 17.51 -28.71 -0.20
CA GLU A 143 18.81 -29.25 0.21
C GLU A 143 18.69 -30.47 1.14
N ASN A 144 17.61 -30.58 1.91
CA ASN A 144 17.38 -31.64 2.87
C ASN A 144 16.54 -32.82 2.33
N VAL A 145 15.99 -32.74 1.11
CA VAL A 145 15.17 -33.80 0.46
C VAL A 145 15.97 -35.07 0.12
N THR A 146 17.26 -35.14 0.45
CA THR A 146 18.08 -36.33 0.18
C THR A 146 17.85 -37.54 1.10
N ASN A 147 16.98 -37.51 2.14
CA ASN A 147 16.96 -38.62 3.12
C ASN A 147 15.62 -39.14 3.70
N ASP A 148 14.42 -38.59 3.45
CA ASP A 148 13.26 -39.04 4.28
C ASP A 148 11.83 -39.00 3.68
N ASP A 149 11.65 -39.27 2.37
CA ASP A 149 10.31 -39.50 1.82
C ASP A 149 9.87 -40.97 1.96
N LYS A 150 9.57 -41.39 3.20
CA LYS A 150 8.63 -42.49 3.43
C LYS A 150 7.24 -41.90 3.66
N ILE A 151 6.47 -41.83 2.58
CA ILE A 151 5.04 -41.50 2.63
C ILE A 151 4.33 -42.57 3.47
N THR A 152 3.83 -42.21 4.65
CA THR A 152 2.93 -43.06 5.43
C THR A 152 1.56 -43.03 4.76
N GLU A 153 1.19 -44.09 4.05
CA GLU A 153 -0.13 -44.22 3.41
C GLU A 153 -1.26 -44.08 4.46
N GLY A 154 -2.23 -43.17 4.23
CA GLY A 154 -3.47 -43.07 5.01
C GLY A 154 -3.75 -41.76 5.76
N GLN A 155 -2.92 -40.71 5.61
CA GLN A 155 -3.16 -39.39 6.21
C GLN A 155 -3.54 -38.34 5.14
N GLU A 156 -4.69 -37.70 5.29
CA GLU A 156 -5.01 -36.47 4.54
C GLU A 156 -4.30 -35.29 5.22
N HIS A 157 -3.51 -34.55 4.44
CA HIS A 157 -2.73 -33.40 4.90
C HIS A 157 -3.19 -32.12 4.19
N GLU A 158 -3.85 -31.22 4.90
CA GLU A 158 -3.94 -29.82 4.48
C GLU A 158 -2.63 -29.15 4.87
N GLN A 159 -1.85 -28.73 3.88
CA GLN A 159 -0.65 -27.93 4.08
C GLN A 159 -0.97 -26.47 3.83
N LEU A 160 -0.87 -25.67 4.88
CA LEU A 160 -1.10 -24.23 4.84
C LEU A 160 0.24 -23.53 4.95
N HIS A 161 0.45 -22.48 4.15
CA HIS A 161 1.72 -21.74 4.15
C HIS A 161 1.45 -20.24 4.21
N PHE A 162 1.85 -19.65 5.33
CA PHE A 162 1.70 -18.23 5.60
C PHE A 162 3.06 -17.55 5.75
N LEU A 163 3.08 -16.28 5.38
CA LEU A 163 4.17 -15.35 5.65
C LEU A 163 3.71 -14.42 6.78
N CYS A 164 4.56 -14.23 7.78
CA CYS A 164 4.39 -13.30 8.88
C CYS A 164 5.52 -12.29 8.81
N ILE A 165 5.25 -11.02 8.49
CA ILE A 165 6.34 -10.05 8.38
C ILE A 165 6.72 -9.50 9.76
N LEU A 166 8.01 -9.34 10.01
CA LEU A 166 8.57 -8.73 11.21
C LEU A 166 9.84 -7.96 10.85
N ASP A 167 9.86 -6.65 11.11
CA ASP A 167 11.07 -5.84 10.92
C ASP A 167 12.15 -6.15 11.97
N SER A 168 13.41 -5.97 11.60
CA SER A 168 14.60 -6.36 12.40
C SER A 168 14.77 -5.60 13.73
N ASP A 169 13.92 -4.63 13.98
CA ASP A 169 13.91 -3.81 15.20
C ASP A 169 12.62 -3.91 16.02
N ASP A 170 11.66 -4.73 15.59
CA ASP A 170 10.38 -4.94 16.26
C ASP A 170 10.34 -6.19 17.14
N ILE A 171 9.33 -6.28 18.00
CA ILE A 171 9.13 -7.42 18.92
C ILE A 171 7.77 -8.06 18.64
N MET A 172 7.77 -9.36 18.37
CA MET A 172 6.56 -10.16 18.21
C MET A 172 6.01 -10.58 19.58
N HIS A 173 4.72 -10.36 19.85
CA HIS A 173 4.09 -10.93 21.04
C HIS A 173 3.83 -12.43 20.85
N SER A 174 3.85 -13.20 21.95
CA SER A 174 3.90 -14.68 21.91
C SER A 174 2.72 -15.33 21.20
N THR A 175 1.55 -14.67 21.16
CA THR A 175 0.33 -15.25 20.58
C THR A 175 0.07 -14.83 19.13
N ARG A 176 0.93 -13.98 18.52
CA ARG A 176 0.68 -13.38 17.20
C ARG A 176 0.40 -14.42 16.12
N ILE A 177 1.28 -15.41 15.99
CA ILE A 177 1.15 -16.43 14.94
C ILE A 177 -0.15 -17.23 15.13
N ALA A 178 -0.47 -17.61 16.37
CA ALA A 178 -1.68 -18.38 16.68
C ALA A 178 -2.96 -17.58 16.38
N GLU A 179 -3.01 -16.31 16.79
CA GLU A 179 -4.14 -15.40 16.59
C GLU A 179 -4.38 -15.11 15.09
N GLN A 180 -3.36 -14.68 14.35
CA GLN A 180 -3.49 -14.36 12.93
C GLN A 180 -3.73 -15.63 12.07
N THR A 181 -3.13 -16.77 12.41
CA THR A 181 -3.44 -18.05 11.76
C THR A 181 -4.90 -18.43 11.99
N CYS A 182 -5.39 -18.36 13.23
CA CYS A 182 -6.78 -18.70 13.53
C CYS A 182 -7.76 -17.82 12.74
N ALA A 183 -7.47 -16.53 12.62
CA ALA A 183 -8.25 -15.61 11.80
C ALA A 183 -8.19 -15.99 10.31
N MET A 184 -7.02 -16.32 9.76
CA MET A 184 -6.91 -16.79 8.37
C MET A 184 -7.69 -18.07 8.13
N LEU A 185 -7.64 -19.05 9.04
CA LEU A 185 -8.34 -20.33 8.86
C LEU A 185 -9.86 -20.21 8.93
N SER A 186 -10.39 -19.15 9.55
CA SER A 186 -11.83 -18.85 9.51
C SER A 186 -12.34 -18.39 8.15
N LEU A 187 -11.43 -18.10 7.21
CA LEU A 187 -11.75 -17.73 5.83
C LEU A 187 -11.70 -18.98 4.93
N GLY A 188 -12.53 -18.98 3.89
CA GLY A 188 -12.43 -19.97 2.81
C GLY A 188 -11.12 -19.83 2.02
N ALA A 189 -10.66 -20.90 1.36
CA ALA A 189 -9.37 -20.95 0.67
C ALA A 189 -9.14 -19.76 -0.30
N GLU A 190 -10.11 -19.47 -1.17
CA GLU A 190 -10.02 -18.34 -2.12
C GLU A 190 -9.87 -16.98 -1.41
N GLN A 191 -10.55 -16.80 -0.27
CA GLN A 191 -10.45 -15.56 0.50
C GLN A 191 -9.09 -15.44 1.18
N ARG A 192 -8.50 -16.55 1.66
CA ARG A 192 -7.15 -16.58 2.25
C ARG A 192 -6.07 -16.16 1.26
N GLU A 193 -6.21 -16.51 -0.02
CA GLU A 193 -5.26 -16.14 -1.08
C GLU A 193 -5.37 -14.69 -1.54
N LYS A 194 -6.45 -14.01 -1.16
CA LYS A 194 -6.70 -12.59 -1.44
C LYS A 194 -6.54 -11.73 -0.19
N MET A 195 -6.28 -12.30 0.98
CA MET A 195 -6.24 -11.54 2.24
C MET A 195 -4.84 -11.04 2.57
N LEU A 196 -4.73 -9.73 2.85
CA LEU A 196 -3.63 -9.13 3.58
C LEU A 196 -4.16 -8.75 4.96
N MET A 197 -3.69 -9.46 5.99
CA MET A 197 -4.11 -9.25 7.37
C MET A 197 -3.05 -8.46 8.12
N GLY A 198 -3.43 -7.39 8.82
CA GLY A 198 -2.62 -6.75 9.85
C GLY A 198 -3.08 -7.14 11.25
N CYS A 199 -2.45 -6.59 12.27
CA CYS A 199 -2.88 -6.71 13.66
C CYS A 199 -2.70 -5.40 14.42
N GLN A 200 -3.35 -5.28 15.57
CA GLN A 200 -3.08 -4.17 16.48
C GLN A 200 -1.66 -4.25 17.04
N PHE A 201 -1.03 -3.10 17.20
CA PHE A 201 0.35 -2.97 17.69
C PHE A 201 0.46 -1.91 18.79
N ASP A 202 1.45 -2.04 19.67
CA ASP A 202 1.88 -0.96 20.56
C ASP A 202 3.25 -0.39 20.13
N ARG A 203 3.75 0.60 20.88
CA ARG A 203 4.94 1.36 20.51
C ARG A 203 6.03 1.20 21.54
N ILE A 204 7.27 1.17 21.05
CA ILE A 204 8.46 1.30 21.89
C ILE A 204 9.22 2.56 21.45
N PRO A 205 9.34 3.59 22.32
CA PRO A 205 8.63 3.79 23.59
C PRO A 205 7.13 4.08 23.38
N LYS A 206 6.32 3.81 24.42
CA LYS A 206 4.83 3.79 24.40
C LYS A 206 4.17 5.01 23.77
N ASP A 207 4.72 6.20 23.98
CA ASP A 207 4.12 7.46 23.54
C ASP A 207 4.57 7.90 22.14
N SER A 208 5.44 7.13 21.48
CA SER A 208 5.95 7.46 20.15
C SER A 208 4.84 7.47 19.12
N THR A 209 4.66 8.60 18.43
CA THR A 209 3.66 8.73 17.34
C THR A 209 2.23 8.32 17.78
N ASN A 210 1.84 8.60 19.03
CA ASN A 210 0.60 8.08 19.63
C ASN A 210 -0.65 8.29 18.76
N HIS A 211 -0.82 9.47 18.15
CA HIS A 211 -1.94 9.74 17.23
C HIS A 211 -1.99 8.78 16.03
N TYR A 212 -0.82 8.40 15.49
CA TYR A 212 -0.75 7.44 14.39
C TYR A 212 -1.13 6.04 14.83
N SER A 213 -0.62 5.58 15.97
CA SER A 213 -0.95 4.25 16.51
C SER A 213 -2.43 4.13 16.87
N GLN A 214 -3.01 5.17 17.48
CA GLN A 214 -4.44 5.24 17.77
C GLN A 214 -5.29 5.18 16.50
N TRP A 215 -4.92 5.96 15.48
CA TRP A 215 -5.59 5.93 14.19
C TRP A 215 -5.52 4.54 13.55
N ALA A 216 -4.32 3.99 13.35
CA ALA A 216 -4.12 2.70 12.69
C ALA A 216 -4.84 1.54 13.42
N ASN A 217 -4.78 1.51 14.76
CA ASN A 217 -5.44 0.46 15.56
C ASN A 217 -6.97 0.60 15.65
N SER A 218 -7.54 1.75 15.29
CA SER A 218 -8.98 2.03 15.40
C SER A 218 -9.73 2.01 14.07
N LEU A 219 -9.02 1.90 12.93
CA LEU A 219 -9.64 1.80 11.61
C LEU A 219 -10.65 0.65 11.58
N SER A 220 -11.88 0.91 11.17
CA SER A 220 -12.87 -0.13 10.85
C SER A 220 -12.52 -0.80 9.51
N ASP A 221 -13.14 -1.94 9.22
CA ASP A 221 -12.91 -2.65 7.96
C ASP A 221 -13.24 -1.77 6.74
N GLU A 222 -14.29 -0.94 6.83
CA GLU A 222 -14.62 0.05 5.80
C GLU A 222 -13.53 1.13 5.66
N ARG A 223 -13.05 1.69 6.77
CA ARG A 223 -12.03 2.75 6.75
C ARG A 223 -10.68 2.24 6.21
N LEU A 224 -10.33 0.96 6.39
CA LEU A 224 -9.15 0.37 5.75
C LEU A 224 -9.17 0.58 4.22
N TYR A 225 -10.34 0.49 3.59
CA TYR A 225 -10.49 0.68 2.13
C TYR A 225 -10.72 2.12 1.73
N LEU A 226 -11.46 2.91 2.51
CA LEU A 226 -11.73 4.32 2.20
C LEU A 226 -10.49 5.20 2.37
N GLU A 227 -9.62 4.87 3.31
CA GLU A 227 -8.39 5.63 3.60
C GLU A 227 -7.16 5.11 2.88
N LYS A 228 -7.31 4.13 1.97
CA LYS A 228 -6.18 3.50 1.27
C LYS A 228 -5.29 4.46 0.50
N PHE A 229 -5.78 5.64 0.10
CA PHE A 229 -4.99 6.67 -0.59
C PHE A 229 -4.49 7.79 0.33
N ARG A 230 -4.81 7.72 1.62
CA ARG A 230 -4.27 8.63 2.63
C ARG A 230 -2.96 8.08 3.19
N GLU A 231 -2.95 6.78 3.48
CA GLU A 231 -1.82 6.09 4.08
C GLU A 231 -1.93 4.58 3.84
N CYS A 232 -0.84 3.83 4.05
CA CYS A 232 -0.89 2.39 4.17
C CYS A 232 -1.70 2.01 5.41
N THR A 233 -2.96 1.60 5.22
CA THR A 233 -3.95 1.43 6.31
C THR A 233 -3.71 0.18 7.16
N LEU A 234 -2.92 -0.76 6.66
CA LEU A 234 -2.29 -1.82 7.44
C LEU A 234 -0.79 -1.57 7.48
N ILE A 235 -0.24 -1.37 8.66
CA ILE A 235 1.18 -1.15 8.89
C ILE A 235 1.95 -2.45 8.59
N GLN A 236 3.07 -2.34 7.87
CA GLN A 236 3.76 -3.49 7.29
C GLN A 236 4.32 -4.54 8.27
N PRO A 237 5.00 -4.20 9.39
CA PRO A 237 5.48 -5.22 10.31
C PRO A 237 4.36 -6.02 11.00
N THR A 238 3.08 -5.66 10.77
CA THR A 238 1.92 -6.43 11.24
C THR A 238 1.39 -7.42 10.20
N TRP A 239 1.88 -7.38 8.96
CA TRP A 239 1.32 -8.14 7.85
C TRP A 239 1.45 -9.65 8.04
N PHE A 240 0.37 -10.34 7.71
CA PHE A 240 0.21 -11.78 7.68
C PHE A 240 -0.61 -12.14 6.44
N LEU A 241 -0.10 -13.01 5.59
CA LEU A 241 -0.69 -13.37 4.29
C LEU A 241 -0.30 -14.78 3.91
N SER A 242 -1.03 -15.41 3.00
CA SER A 242 -0.59 -16.70 2.43
C SER A 242 0.61 -16.51 1.50
N LYS A 243 1.49 -17.50 1.41
CA LYS A 243 2.61 -17.49 0.46
C LYS A 243 2.10 -17.39 -0.99
N ALA A 244 1.01 -18.09 -1.32
CA ALA A 244 0.34 -18.00 -2.61
C ALA A 244 -0.12 -16.55 -2.93
N CYS A 245 -0.62 -15.79 -1.94
CA CYS A 245 -0.95 -14.38 -2.12
C CYS A 245 0.30 -13.55 -2.50
N PHE A 246 1.42 -13.77 -1.83
CA PHE A 246 2.68 -13.09 -2.11
C PHE A 246 3.24 -13.42 -3.50
N GLU A 247 3.23 -14.70 -3.89
CA GLU A 247 3.68 -15.16 -5.21
C GLU A 247 2.79 -14.61 -6.33
N ARG A 248 1.47 -14.59 -6.12
CA ARG A 248 0.51 -13.99 -7.06
C ARG A 248 0.74 -12.50 -7.27
N ILE A 249 1.17 -11.77 -6.24
CA ILE A 249 1.57 -10.35 -6.35
C ILE A 249 2.93 -10.19 -7.06
N GLY A 250 3.78 -11.22 -7.02
CA GLY A 250 5.15 -11.18 -7.54
C GLY A 250 6.17 -10.64 -6.53
N GLY A 251 5.83 -10.62 -5.23
CA GLY A 251 6.68 -10.09 -4.17
C GLY A 251 6.90 -8.58 -4.22
N TYR A 252 7.90 -8.10 -3.48
CA TYR A 252 8.28 -6.68 -3.48
C TYR A 252 8.92 -6.28 -4.82
N LEU A 253 8.70 -5.04 -5.24
CA LEU A 253 9.40 -4.46 -6.39
C LEU A 253 10.87 -4.23 -6.02
N GLU A 254 11.78 -4.87 -6.73
CA GLU A 254 13.22 -4.68 -6.54
C GLU A 254 13.75 -3.59 -7.47
N ALA A 255 14.68 -2.78 -6.97
CA ALA A 255 15.45 -1.90 -7.83
C ALA A 255 16.51 -2.72 -8.60
N PRO A 256 16.77 -2.38 -9.88
CA PRO A 256 17.84 -3.01 -10.65
C PRO A 256 19.21 -2.71 -10.01
N THR A 257 20.20 -3.56 -10.29
CA THR A 257 21.57 -3.30 -9.84
C THR A 257 22.23 -2.26 -10.74
N LEU A 258 23.20 -1.50 -10.22
CA LEU A 258 23.96 -0.55 -11.03
C LEU A 258 24.85 -1.27 -12.08
N ASP A 259 25.12 -2.57 -11.88
CA ASP A 259 25.97 -3.39 -12.75
C ASP A 259 25.18 -4.10 -13.87
N ASP A 260 23.84 -4.20 -13.76
CA ASP A 260 22.99 -4.88 -14.77
C ASP A 260 23.08 -4.22 -16.17
N ASP A 261 23.45 -2.94 -16.25
CA ASP A 261 23.58 -2.20 -17.51
C ASP A 261 24.98 -2.29 -18.16
N LEU A 262 25.97 -2.90 -17.48
CA LEU A 262 27.34 -3.05 -18.02
C LEU A 262 27.55 -4.33 -18.83
N VAL A 263 26.52 -5.17 -18.99
CA VAL A 263 26.57 -6.38 -19.81
C VAL A 263 25.90 -6.15 -21.17
N PRO A 264 26.66 -5.98 -22.28
CA PRO A 264 26.06 -5.94 -23.62
C PRO A 264 25.71 -7.35 -24.09
N SER A 265 24.62 -7.96 -23.60
CA SER A 265 23.97 -9.14 -24.20
C SER A 265 22.61 -9.37 -23.54
N LYS A 266 21.45 -9.39 -24.20
CA LYS A 266 21.09 -9.95 -25.51
C LYS A 266 20.06 -9.04 -26.20
N ARG A 267 20.40 -8.47 -27.35
CA ARG A 267 19.39 -7.88 -28.25
C ARG A 267 18.59 -9.01 -28.88
N PRO A 268 17.24 -8.99 -28.88
CA PRO A 268 16.49 -9.73 -29.87
C PRO A 268 16.90 -9.22 -31.26
N LYS A 269 17.31 -10.11 -32.17
CA LYS A 269 17.49 -9.74 -33.58
C LYS A 269 16.11 -9.43 -34.16
N LEU A 270 15.76 -8.14 -34.27
CA LEU A 270 14.72 -7.73 -35.21
C LEU A 270 15.33 -7.74 -36.61
N CYS A 271 14.85 -8.64 -37.46
CA CYS A 271 15.13 -8.58 -38.89
C CYS A 271 14.42 -7.34 -39.47
N SER A 272 15.17 -6.58 -40.27
CA SER A 272 14.71 -5.42 -41.02
C SER A 272 13.98 -5.87 -42.29
N GLU A 273 12.79 -5.30 -42.49
CA GLU A 273 11.93 -5.21 -43.70
C GLU A 273 10.50 -5.43 -43.18
N SER A 274 9.54 -4.49 -43.23
CA SER A 274 9.24 -3.42 -44.19
C SER A 274 8.33 -2.38 -43.53
N LEU A 275 8.50 -1.12 -43.94
CA LEU A 275 7.64 0.03 -43.64
C LEU A 275 6.23 -0.17 -44.22
N GLU A 276 5.18 0.18 -43.46
CA GLU A 276 4.06 1.04 -43.90
C GLU A 276 3.08 1.37 -42.74
N SER A 277 2.88 2.68 -42.56
CA SER A 277 1.77 3.49 -41.99
C SER A 277 0.77 3.00 -40.92
N ASP A 278 0.54 3.93 -39.99
CA ASP A 278 -0.68 4.25 -39.22
C ASP A 278 -1.13 3.29 -38.09
N ASP A 279 -0.74 3.62 -36.84
CA ASP A 279 -1.64 3.69 -35.68
C ASP A 279 -0.90 4.15 -34.39
N ASP A 280 -1.43 5.18 -33.74
CA ASP A 280 -1.00 5.68 -32.42
C ASP A 280 -1.43 4.70 -31.32
N ASN A 281 -0.58 3.74 -30.98
CA ASN A 281 -0.73 2.93 -29.77
C ASN A 281 0.63 2.51 -29.18
N VAL A 282 1.44 3.49 -28.76
CA VAL A 282 2.74 3.25 -28.12
C VAL A 282 2.54 3.04 -26.63
N LEU A 283 2.03 1.86 -26.24
CA LEU A 283 2.15 1.33 -24.85
C LEU A 283 1.96 -0.20 -24.73
N SER A 284 2.00 -0.98 -25.83
CA SER A 284 1.73 -2.43 -25.78
C SER A 284 2.74 -3.34 -26.48
N ALA A 285 3.92 -2.84 -26.88
CA ALA A 285 4.89 -3.63 -27.65
C ALA A 285 6.21 -3.88 -26.89
N LEU A 286 6.12 -4.58 -25.77
CA LEU A 286 7.16 -5.47 -25.26
C LEU A 286 6.45 -6.73 -24.81
N ASP A 287 6.11 -7.63 -25.75
CA ASP A 287 6.02 -9.07 -25.46
C ASP A 287 5.69 -9.88 -26.71
N SER A 288 6.64 -10.71 -27.10
CA SER A 288 6.44 -11.84 -28.01
C SER A 288 7.40 -12.94 -27.63
N ASN A 289 7.29 -13.46 -26.40
CA ASN A 289 7.72 -14.81 -26.03
C ASN A 289 6.99 -15.22 -24.74
N GLY A 290 6.05 -16.15 -24.87
CA GLY A 290 5.08 -16.50 -23.86
C GLY A 290 5.66 -17.00 -22.53
N SER A 291 5.36 -16.27 -21.46
CA SER A 291 5.05 -16.78 -20.13
C SER A 291 4.18 -15.73 -19.43
N ASN A 292 2.87 -15.89 -19.57
CA ASN A 292 1.89 -14.88 -19.18
C ASN A 292 1.68 -14.87 -17.65
N SER A 293 2.38 -13.97 -16.95
CA SER A 293 1.96 -13.45 -15.65
C SER A 293 2.48 -12.02 -15.50
N HIS A 294 1.74 -11.06 -16.04
CA HIS A 294 2.03 -9.64 -15.84
C HIS A 294 1.66 -9.25 -14.41
N SER A 295 2.54 -9.52 -13.44
CA SER A 295 2.38 -9.04 -12.07
C SER A 295 2.38 -7.51 -12.08
N TYR A 296 1.28 -6.87 -11.65
CA TYR A 296 1.22 -5.41 -11.56
C TYR A 296 2.33 -4.86 -10.66
N ARG A 297 3.03 -3.83 -11.13
CA ARG A 297 4.06 -3.11 -10.35
C ARG A 297 3.71 -1.64 -10.28
N LEU A 298 3.54 -1.12 -9.07
CA LEU A 298 3.31 0.31 -8.88
C LEU A 298 4.61 1.09 -9.10
N VAL A 299 4.74 1.69 -10.28
CA VAL A 299 5.82 2.62 -10.64
C VAL A 299 5.18 3.88 -11.21
N HIS A 300 5.51 5.04 -10.65
CA HIS A 300 5.05 6.30 -11.23
C HIS A 300 5.89 6.64 -12.46
N PRO A 301 5.31 7.14 -13.58
CA PRO A 301 6.06 7.41 -14.81
C PRO A 301 7.29 8.30 -14.64
N SER A 302 7.27 9.24 -13.69
CA SER A 302 8.44 10.08 -13.37
C SER A 302 9.64 9.33 -12.77
N GLU A 303 9.49 8.04 -12.48
CA GLU A 303 10.55 7.16 -11.98
C GLU A 303 11.15 6.30 -13.09
N VAL A 304 10.52 6.23 -14.26
CA VAL A 304 11.03 5.50 -15.42
C VAL A 304 11.89 6.47 -16.24
N LEU A 305 13.13 6.08 -16.54
CA LEU A 305 13.92 6.83 -17.52
C LEU A 305 13.39 6.53 -18.91
N ASP A 306 13.09 7.58 -19.66
CA ASP A 306 12.74 7.47 -21.06
C ASP A 306 13.96 6.94 -21.84
N SER A 307 13.86 5.70 -22.32
CA SER A 307 14.93 5.01 -23.05
C SER A 307 15.08 5.50 -24.49
N THR A 308 14.26 6.46 -24.93
CA THR A 308 14.33 7.09 -26.27
C THR A 308 15.47 8.10 -26.44
N ILE A 309 16.36 8.24 -25.46
CA ILE A 309 17.53 9.11 -25.57
C ILE A 309 18.58 8.43 -26.47
N ASN A 310 18.60 8.84 -27.74
CA ASN A 310 19.54 8.44 -28.81
C ASN A 310 21.00 8.31 -28.33
N ASN A 311 21.74 7.36 -28.91
CA ASN A 311 23.14 7.06 -28.55
C ASN A 311 24.19 8.15 -28.93
N ASP A 312 23.75 9.32 -29.42
CA ASP A 312 24.62 10.43 -29.86
C ASP A 312 24.60 11.61 -28.88
N VAL A 313 24.81 11.33 -27.59
CA VAL A 313 24.66 12.31 -26.50
C VAL A 313 26.03 12.80 -26.01
N HIS A 314 26.18 14.11 -25.84
CA HIS A 314 27.45 14.76 -25.49
C HIS A 314 27.94 14.35 -24.08
N PRO A 315 29.26 14.41 -23.77
CA PRO A 315 29.80 13.93 -22.49
C PRO A 315 29.21 14.58 -21.22
N TRP A 316 28.68 15.80 -21.30
CA TRP A 316 28.03 16.46 -20.16
C TRP A 316 26.62 15.94 -19.92
N GLU A 317 25.88 15.61 -20.98
CA GLU A 317 24.54 14.99 -20.90
C GLU A 317 24.63 13.55 -20.36
N LYS A 318 25.72 12.81 -20.63
CA LYS A 318 25.98 11.50 -20.04
C LYS A 318 26.09 11.54 -18.50
N ARG A 319 26.70 12.59 -17.93
CA ARG A 319 26.78 12.76 -16.46
C ARG A 319 25.41 13.06 -15.85
N THR A 320 24.62 13.90 -16.51
CA THR A 320 23.26 14.20 -16.09
C THR A 320 22.37 12.96 -16.16
N LEU A 321 22.51 12.16 -17.23
CA LEU A 321 21.79 10.89 -17.40
C LEU A 321 22.14 9.88 -16.31
N GLY A 322 23.42 9.72 -15.98
CA GLY A 322 23.87 8.86 -14.87
C GLY A 322 23.29 9.29 -13.52
N SER A 323 23.27 10.60 -13.24
CA SER A 323 22.66 11.13 -12.00
C SER A 323 21.13 10.94 -11.96
N CYS A 324 20.45 11.08 -13.09
CA CYS A 324 19.02 10.80 -13.20
C CYS A 324 18.71 9.31 -13.00
N HIS A 325 19.56 8.42 -13.55
CA HIS A 325 19.41 6.99 -13.43
C HIS A 325 19.60 6.49 -12.00
N GLU A 326 20.66 6.93 -11.34
CA GLU A 326 20.91 6.64 -9.93
C GLU A 326 19.75 7.12 -9.04
N LYS A 327 19.18 8.30 -9.34
CA LYS A 327 18.02 8.83 -8.63
C LYS A 327 16.77 7.97 -8.82
N ALA A 328 16.53 7.45 -10.01
CA ALA A 328 15.40 6.55 -10.29
C ALA A 328 15.54 5.24 -9.49
N ILE A 329 16.70 4.59 -9.55
CA ILE A 329 17.02 3.38 -8.76
C ILE A 329 16.81 3.63 -7.27
N ASN A 330 17.35 4.73 -6.74
CA ASN A 330 17.20 5.07 -5.33
C ASN A 330 15.73 5.30 -4.92
N THR A 331 14.89 5.79 -5.84
CA THR A 331 13.46 6.00 -5.57
C THR A 331 12.69 4.67 -5.56
N LEU A 332 13.09 3.70 -6.38
CA LEU A 332 12.53 2.34 -6.38
C LEU A 332 12.84 1.56 -5.10
N ARG A 333 13.99 1.85 -4.45
CA ARG A 333 14.36 1.30 -3.14
C ARG A 333 13.57 1.88 -1.97
N LEU A 334 12.70 2.87 -2.22
CA LEU A 334 11.87 3.52 -1.20
C LEU A 334 10.40 3.15 -1.37
N ALA A 335 9.67 3.24 -0.26
CA ALA A 335 8.23 3.04 -0.20
C ALA A 335 7.78 1.65 -0.71
N GLU A 336 8.61 0.63 -0.53
CA GLU A 336 8.35 -0.75 -0.95
C GLU A 336 7.06 -1.30 -0.32
N ASP A 337 6.75 -0.91 0.92
CA ASP A 337 5.52 -1.28 1.61
C ASP A 337 4.30 -0.66 0.89
N THR A 338 4.39 0.62 0.53
CA THR A 338 3.31 1.30 -0.19
C THR A 338 3.08 0.67 -1.57
N ARG A 339 4.16 0.31 -2.27
CA ARG A 339 4.07 -0.34 -3.58
C ARG A 339 3.43 -1.72 -3.49
N PHE A 340 3.86 -2.53 -2.52
CA PHE A 340 3.28 -3.85 -2.28
C PHE A 340 1.80 -3.74 -1.90
N PHE A 341 1.45 -2.81 -1.01
CA PHE A 341 0.08 -2.58 -0.57
C PHE A 341 -0.87 -2.26 -1.74
N TYR A 342 -0.47 -1.39 -2.67
CA TYR A 342 -1.29 -1.11 -3.84
C TYR A 342 -1.25 -2.20 -4.89
N ALA A 343 -0.13 -2.92 -5.05
CA ALA A 343 -0.08 -4.08 -5.93
C ALA A 343 -1.05 -5.18 -5.47
N HIS A 344 -1.13 -5.40 -4.15
CA HIS A 344 -2.13 -6.28 -3.54
C HIS A 344 -3.56 -5.85 -3.88
N LEU A 345 -3.89 -4.57 -3.68
CA LEU A 345 -5.22 -4.03 -3.97
C LEU A 345 -5.58 -4.09 -5.46
N HIS A 346 -4.63 -3.78 -6.34
CA HIS A 346 -4.82 -3.88 -7.78
C HIS A 346 -5.07 -5.32 -8.22
N ALA A 347 -4.44 -6.28 -7.57
CA ALA A 347 -4.65 -7.70 -7.81
C ALA A 347 -5.95 -8.23 -7.13
N GLY A 348 -6.91 -7.37 -6.80
CA GLY A 348 -8.20 -7.75 -6.18
C GLY A 348 -8.08 -8.17 -4.71
N GLY A 349 -6.99 -7.78 -4.04
CA GLY A 349 -6.72 -8.09 -2.65
C GLY A 349 -7.68 -7.42 -1.67
N ARG A 350 -7.87 -8.07 -0.53
CA ARG A 350 -8.68 -7.65 0.61
C ARG A 350 -7.79 -7.32 1.80
N LEU A 351 -8.24 -6.38 2.61
CA LEU A 351 -7.60 -5.93 3.85
C LEU A 351 -8.41 -6.38 5.05
N TYR A 352 -7.74 -6.80 6.12
CA TYR A 352 -8.35 -7.08 7.41
C TYR A 352 -7.42 -6.69 8.56
N LEU A 353 -7.95 -6.00 9.57
CA LEU A 353 -7.22 -5.71 10.81
C LEU A 353 -7.66 -6.70 11.88
N HIS A 354 -6.81 -7.66 12.23
CA HIS A 354 -7.07 -8.58 13.34
C HIS A 354 -6.99 -7.85 14.67
N ARG A 355 -8.04 -7.99 15.48
CA ARG A 355 -8.19 -7.28 16.75
C ARG A 355 -8.23 -8.26 17.90
N THR A 356 -7.50 -7.94 18.96
CA THR A 356 -7.32 -8.78 20.14
C THR A 356 -7.37 -7.89 21.39
N PRO A 357 -7.66 -8.44 22.59
CA PRO A 357 -7.68 -7.65 23.82
C PRO A 357 -6.36 -6.93 24.12
N THR A 358 -5.24 -7.51 23.68
CA THR A 358 -3.90 -6.92 23.72
C THR A 358 -3.29 -6.91 22.33
N PRO A 359 -2.45 -5.92 21.98
CA PRO A 359 -1.69 -5.92 20.73
C PRO A 359 -0.88 -7.21 20.48
N LEU A 360 -0.51 -7.46 19.22
CA LEU A 360 0.25 -8.66 18.81
C LEU A 360 1.69 -8.34 18.32
N LEU A 361 2.05 -7.06 18.25
CA LEU A 361 3.37 -6.57 17.89
C LEU A 361 3.71 -5.33 18.71
N SER A 362 4.96 -5.22 19.16
CA SER A 362 5.53 -3.94 19.56
C SER A 362 6.38 -3.34 18.45
N TYR A 363 5.89 -2.24 17.89
CA TYR A 363 6.57 -1.47 16.85
C TYR A 363 7.55 -0.47 17.49
N ARG A 364 8.84 -0.72 17.32
CA ARG A 364 9.91 0.17 17.78
C ARG A 364 10.00 1.42 16.90
N HIS A 365 9.82 2.57 17.52
CA HIS A 365 10.04 3.85 16.85
C HIS A 365 11.49 4.30 17.07
N ARG A 366 12.29 4.28 15.99
CA ARG A 366 13.64 4.84 15.99
C ARG A 366 13.63 6.20 15.29
N ALA A 367 13.53 7.27 16.09
CA ALA A 367 13.48 8.63 15.57
C ALA A 367 14.70 8.94 14.68
N GLY A 368 14.45 9.39 13.44
CA GLY A 368 15.49 9.71 12.45
C GLY A 368 16.15 8.51 11.77
N MET A 369 15.82 7.27 12.17
CA MET A 369 16.37 6.04 11.58
C MET A 369 15.35 5.27 10.73
N SER A 370 14.06 5.62 10.81
CA SER A 370 13.04 4.97 9.98
C SER A 370 13.15 5.41 8.52
N GLN A 371 13.09 4.47 7.58
CA GLN A 371 13.07 4.77 6.15
C GLN A 371 11.83 5.61 5.76
N SER A 372 10.73 5.50 6.51
CA SER A 372 9.56 6.38 6.39
C SER A 372 9.88 7.87 6.65
N SER A 373 10.89 8.18 7.46
CA SER A 373 11.30 9.57 7.72
C SER A 373 12.14 10.18 6.60
N SER A 374 12.88 9.36 5.84
CA SER A 374 13.70 9.77 4.70
C SER A 374 12.94 9.70 3.36
N THR A 375 11.82 8.97 3.32
CA THR A 375 11.00 8.84 2.11
C THR A 375 10.36 10.19 1.73
N PRO A 376 10.60 10.71 0.51
CA PRO A 376 10.05 12.00 0.11
C PRO A 376 8.51 11.99 0.08
N ARG A 377 7.85 12.94 0.77
CA ARG A 377 6.38 13.10 0.71
C ARG A 377 5.82 13.16 -0.72
N LYS A 378 6.57 13.79 -1.64
CA LYS A 378 6.19 13.87 -3.06
C LYS A 378 6.23 12.53 -3.77
N LEU A 379 7.11 11.60 -3.35
CA LEU A 379 7.12 10.24 -3.88
C LEU A 379 5.83 9.52 -3.44
N LEU A 380 5.53 9.53 -2.14
CA LEU A 380 4.31 8.89 -1.62
C LEU A 380 3.05 9.43 -2.28
N LEU A 381 2.94 10.76 -2.46
CA LEU A 381 1.82 11.38 -3.16
C LEU A 381 1.72 10.92 -4.63
N LYS A 382 2.85 10.81 -5.34
CA LYS A 382 2.88 10.30 -6.72
C LYS A 382 2.42 8.85 -6.81
N LEU A 383 2.87 8.01 -5.89
CA LEU A 383 2.45 6.60 -5.81
C LEU A 383 0.95 6.49 -5.50
N ARG A 384 0.45 7.28 -4.55
CA ARG A 384 -0.97 7.36 -4.20
C ARG A 384 -1.82 7.85 -5.37
N ALA A 385 -1.36 8.87 -6.10
CA ALA A 385 -2.04 9.39 -7.29
C ALA A 385 -2.10 8.34 -8.40
N LYS A 386 -0.98 7.68 -8.71
CA LYS A 386 -0.93 6.59 -9.70
C LYS A 386 -1.85 5.43 -9.31
N ALA A 387 -1.81 5.00 -8.05
CA ALA A 387 -2.68 3.94 -7.55
C ALA A 387 -4.17 4.34 -7.62
N TRP A 388 -4.49 5.61 -7.35
CA TRP A 388 -5.86 6.11 -7.52
C TRP A 388 -6.30 6.12 -8.98
N GLU A 389 -5.44 6.52 -9.91
CA GLU A 389 -5.73 6.44 -11.35
C GLU A 389 -6.06 5.00 -11.76
N ASP A 390 -5.20 4.05 -11.40
CA ASP A 390 -5.34 2.65 -11.80
C ASP A 390 -6.57 1.98 -11.16
N LEU A 391 -6.79 2.22 -9.87
CA LEU A 391 -7.84 1.53 -9.11
C LEU A 391 -9.21 2.17 -9.27
N ILE A 392 -9.28 3.49 -9.50
CA ILE A 392 -10.52 4.27 -9.46
C ILE A 392 -10.82 4.89 -10.81
N PHE A 393 -9.89 5.68 -11.37
CA PHE A 393 -10.17 6.46 -12.58
C PHE A 393 -10.34 5.56 -13.81
N TYR A 394 -9.42 4.62 -14.00
CA TYR A 394 -9.41 3.63 -15.09
C TYR A 394 -10.13 2.33 -14.73
N SER A 395 -10.86 2.31 -13.61
CA SER A 395 -11.56 1.11 -13.17
C SER A 395 -12.70 0.76 -14.13
N THR A 396 -12.48 -0.22 -15.00
CA THR A 396 -13.56 -0.83 -15.77
C THR A 396 -14.34 -1.74 -14.83
N LYS A 397 -15.54 -1.32 -14.38
CA LYS A 397 -16.42 -2.25 -13.68
C LYS A 397 -16.84 -3.35 -14.65
N SER A 398 -16.19 -4.51 -14.53
CA SER A 398 -16.60 -5.85 -14.98
C SER A 398 -17.58 -5.89 -16.17
N GLY A 399 -17.04 -5.97 -17.39
CA GLY A 399 -17.74 -6.57 -18.54
C GLY A 399 -18.39 -5.62 -19.55
N GLU A 400 -18.39 -4.30 -19.32
CA GLU A 400 -18.86 -3.34 -20.33
C GLU A 400 -17.69 -2.79 -21.16
N ALA A 401 -17.83 -2.85 -22.49
CA ALA A 401 -16.79 -2.52 -23.47
C ALA A 401 -16.49 -1.01 -23.61
N TYR A 402 -17.13 -0.15 -22.81
CA TYR A 402 -16.96 1.30 -22.88
C TYR A 402 -16.49 1.87 -21.54
N ASP A 403 -15.33 2.53 -21.59
CA ASP A 403 -14.67 3.27 -20.52
C ASP A 403 -15.49 4.51 -20.10
N ASN A 404 -16.55 4.29 -19.31
CA ASN A 404 -17.49 5.29 -18.83
C ASN A 404 -17.51 5.36 -17.29
N THR A 405 -16.35 5.48 -16.66
CA THR A 405 -16.33 5.80 -15.22
C THR A 405 -16.98 7.17 -14.99
N ILE A 406 -17.63 7.37 -13.84
CA ILE A 406 -18.21 8.68 -13.46
C ILE A 406 -17.18 9.83 -13.43
N TRP A 407 -15.89 9.49 -13.51
CA TRP A 407 -14.75 10.40 -13.49
C TRP A 407 -14.37 10.89 -14.90
N SER A 408 -14.78 10.19 -15.96
CA SER A 408 -14.43 10.52 -17.35
C SER A 408 -15.04 11.84 -17.83
N GLY A 409 -16.19 12.24 -17.25
CA GLY A 409 -16.85 13.53 -17.46
C GLY A 409 -16.15 14.72 -16.78
N GLY A 410 -15.11 14.45 -15.98
CA GLY A 410 -14.39 15.46 -15.21
C GLY A 410 -14.62 15.33 -13.71
N PHE A 411 -13.75 15.96 -12.92
CA PHE A 411 -13.84 15.92 -11.46
C PHE A 411 -13.27 17.17 -10.80
N VAL A 412 -13.54 17.34 -9.51
CA VAL A 412 -13.13 18.51 -8.71
C VAL A 412 -12.06 18.10 -7.70
N ILE A 413 -11.05 18.96 -7.52
CA ILE A 413 -10.08 18.80 -6.43
C ILE A 413 -10.45 19.73 -5.28
N TRP A 414 -10.72 19.19 -4.10
CA TRP A 414 -10.88 19.96 -2.89
C TRP A 414 -9.53 20.22 -2.23
N GLY A 415 -9.18 21.49 -2.11
CA GLY A 415 -7.95 21.99 -1.50
C GLY A 415 -7.06 22.68 -2.53
N ALA A 416 -7.20 23.99 -2.71
CA ALA A 416 -6.35 24.79 -3.61
C ALA A 416 -4.96 25.12 -3.01
N GLY A 417 -4.52 24.34 -2.02
CA GLY A 417 -3.24 24.48 -1.32
C GLY A 417 -2.08 23.76 -2.00
N ARG A 418 -1.03 23.50 -1.23
CA ARG A 418 0.15 22.74 -1.69
C ARG A 418 -0.24 21.34 -2.15
N ASP A 419 -0.94 20.60 -1.30
CA ASP A 419 -1.20 19.17 -1.50
C ASP A 419 -2.12 18.93 -2.71
N GLY A 420 -3.21 19.69 -2.88
CA GLY A 420 -4.06 19.56 -4.07
C GLY A 420 -3.37 19.97 -5.37
N LYS A 421 -2.49 20.98 -5.34
CA LYS A 421 -1.68 21.35 -6.52
C LYS A 421 -0.61 20.29 -6.83
N ASP A 422 0.00 19.70 -5.80
CA ASP A 422 0.96 18.61 -5.97
C ASP A 422 0.27 17.33 -6.48
N PHE A 423 -0.97 17.05 -6.04
CA PHE A 423 -1.80 15.96 -6.57
C PHE A 423 -2.07 16.15 -8.06
N LEU A 424 -2.56 17.33 -8.49
CA LEU A 424 -2.78 17.62 -9.91
C LEU A 424 -1.52 17.42 -10.76
N LYS A 425 -0.34 17.79 -10.24
CA LYS A 425 0.94 17.59 -10.95
C LYS A 425 1.43 16.14 -10.95
N ALA A 426 0.91 15.30 -10.07
CA ALA A 426 1.22 13.88 -9.99
C ALA A 426 0.30 13.02 -10.87
N LEU A 427 -0.80 13.58 -11.38
CA LEU A 427 -1.66 12.91 -12.33
C LEU A 427 -1.01 12.79 -13.70
N SER A 428 -1.36 11.73 -14.42
CA SER A 428 -1.08 11.59 -15.85
C SER A 428 -1.75 12.72 -16.65
N PRO A 429 -1.17 13.13 -17.80
CA PRO A 429 -1.75 14.21 -18.61
C PRO A 429 -3.23 14.00 -18.99
N PRO A 430 -3.69 12.78 -19.39
CA PRO A 430 -5.11 12.54 -19.68
C PRO A 430 -6.01 12.81 -18.49
N VAL A 431 -5.64 12.36 -17.28
CA VAL A 431 -6.45 12.53 -16.06
C VAL A 431 -6.39 13.96 -15.56
N ALA A 432 -5.21 14.60 -15.59
CA ALA A 432 -5.05 16.01 -15.22
C ALA A 432 -5.92 16.94 -16.09
N SER A 433 -6.16 16.59 -17.35
CA SER A 433 -7.04 17.34 -18.26
C SER A 433 -8.51 17.33 -17.82
N LYS A 434 -8.92 16.30 -17.05
CA LYS A 434 -10.29 16.10 -16.55
C LYS A 434 -10.59 16.89 -15.28
N VAL A 435 -9.60 17.51 -14.65
CA VAL A 435 -9.83 18.36 -13.47
C VAL A 435 -10.57 19.62 -13.88
N ILE A 436 -11.79 19.84 -13.41
CA ILE A 436 -12.64 20.97 -13.81
C ILE A 436 -12.31 22.23 -13.02
N CYS A 437 -12.17 22.11 -11.70
CA CYS A 437 -11.83 23.22 -10.82
C CYS A 437 -11.16 22.73 -9.53
N PHE A 438 -10.58 23.68 -8.81
CA PHE A 438 -10.31 23.52 -7.39
C PHE A 438 -11.45 24.11 -6.58
N VAL A 439 -11.73 23.53 -5.42
CA VAL A 439 -12.53 24.19 -4.37
C VAL A 439 -11.72 24.40 -3.09
N ASP A 440 -12.07 25.43 -2.33
CA ASP A 440 -11.49 25.70 -1.02
C ASP A 440 -12.56 26.29 -0.08
N VAL A 441 -12.22 26.36 1.22
CA VAL A 441 -13.01 27.03 2.26
C VAL A 441 -12.46 28.42 2.57
N ASP A 442 -11.19 28.67 2.23
CA ASP A 442 -10.50 29.92 2.52
C ASP A 442 -10.86 31.01 1.50
N GLN A 443 -11.83 31.86 1.87
CA GLN A 443 -12.34 32.93 1.03
C GLN A 443 -11.23 33.87 0.54
N LYS A 444 -10.25 34.20 1.40
CA LYS A 444 -9.12 35.06 1.03
C LYS A 444 -8.27 34.40 -0.07
N LYS A 445 -8.02 33.09 0.04
CA LYS A 445 -7.27 32.34 -0.99
C LYS A 445 -8.01 32.34 -2.33
N ILE A 446 -9.33 32.15 -2.28
CA ILE A 446 -10.21 32.13 -3.46
C ILE A 446 -10.17 33.50 -4.16
N GLU A 447 -10.41 34.59 -3.43
CA GLU A 447 -10.46 35.95 -3.98
C GLU A 447 -9.11 36.43 -4.52
N THR A 448 -8.02 36.05 -3.87
CA THR A 448 -6.67 36.48 -4.26
C THR A 448 -6.14 35.70 -5.47
N THR A 449 -6.34 34.38 -5.48
CA THR A 449 -5.71 33.51 -6.50
C THR A 449 -6.58 33.37 -7.73
N LYS A 450 -7.90 33.22 -7.56
CA LYS A 450 -8.96 33.05 -8.59
C LYS A 450 -8.81 31.85 -9.54
N TRP A 451 -7.62 31.61 -10.06
CA TRP A 451 -7.29 30.51 -10.95
C TRP A 451 -5.89 29.96 -10.64
N TYR A 452 -5.74 28.66 -10.84
CA TYR A 452 -4.45 28.00 -10.89
C TYR A 452 -4.00 27.88 -12.35
N GLU A 453 -2.76 28.30 -12.61
CA GLU A 453 -2.10 28.15 -13.89
C GLU A 453 -0.79 27.39 -13.68
N ASN A 454 -0.52 26.42 -14.56
CA ASN A 454 0.77 25.75 -14.61
C ASN A 454 1.18 25.55 -16.08
N PRO A 455 2.30 26.16 -16.53
CA PRO A 455 2.77 26.00 -17.90
C PRO A 455 3.05 24.55 -18.29
N THR A 456 3.46 23.71 -17.33
CA THR A 456 3.73 22.29 -17.60
C THR A 456 2.45 21.47 -17.82
N LEU A 457 1.27 22.05 -17.59
CA LEU A 457 -0.05 21.46 -17.81
C LEU A 457 -0.78 22.18 -18.96
N GLY A 458 -0.04 22.72 -19.94
CA GLY A 458 -0.60 23.33 -21.14
C GLY A 458 -1.18 24.73 -20.95
N ASN A 459 -0.71 25.50 -19.95
CA ASN A 459 -1.17 26.87 -19.65
C ASN A 459 -2.69 27.01 -19.41
N ARG A 460 -3.37 25.91 -19.05
CA ARG A 460 -4.80 25.93 -18.72
C ARG A 460 -5.05 26.72 -17.43
N ARG A 461 -6.04 27.62 -17.46
CA ARG A 461 -6.58 28.30 -16.27
C ARG A 461 -7.62 27.41 -15.61
N ILE A 462 -7.28 26.86 -14.44
CA ILE A 462 -8.20 26.05 -13.63
C ILE A 462 -8.80 26.93 -12.53
N PRO A 463 -10.12 27.19 -12.52
CA PRO A 463 -10.73 28.09 -11.55
C PRO A 463 -10.62 27.55 -10.11
N ILE A 464 -10.53 28.45 -9.15
CA ILE A 464 -10.59 28.17 -7.70
C ILE A 464 -11.89 28.76 -7.17
N LEU A 465 -12.79 27.91 -6.69
CA LEU A 465 -14.13 28.27 -6.23
C LEU A 465 -14.30 27.98 -4.74
N HIS A 466 -15.35 28.55 -4.14
CA HIS A 466 -15.75 28.15 -2.79
C HIS A 466 -16.46 26.78 -2.83
N PHE A 467 -16.19 25.87 -1.90
CA PHE A 467 -16.71 24.50 -1.93
C PHE A 467 -18.25 24.41 -1.91
N SER A 468 -18.94 25.42 -1.39
CA SER A 468 -20.41 25.46 -1.34
C SER A 468 -21.08 25.37 -2.72
N VAL A 469 -20.35 25.65 -3.82
CA VAL A 469 -20.85 25.45 -5.19
C VAL A 469 -21.13 23.98 -5.53
N LEU A 470 -20.58 23.04 -4.75
CA LEU A 470 -20.77 21.60 -4.91
C LEU A 470 -22.01 21.08 -4.19
N ALA A 471 -22.58 21.85 -3.25
CA ALA A 471 -23.72 21.41 -2.44
C ALA A 471 -25.01 21.35 -3.28
N LYS A 472 -25.74 20.23 -3.16
CA LYS A 472 -27.08 20.09 -3.75
C LYS A 472 -28.04 20.98 -2.95
N ARG A 473 -28.78 21.86 -3.63
CA ARG A 473 -29.79 22.69 -2.97
C ARG A 473 -31.04 21.86 -2.70
N ASP A 474 -31.39 21.66 -1.44
CA ASP A 474 -32.75 21.26 -1.09
C ASP A 474 -33.70 22.44 -1.18
N VAL A 475 -34.96 22.14 -1.48
CA VAL A 475 -36.08 23.06 -1.78
C VAL A 475 -36.40 24.05 -0.63
N SER A 476 -35.70 23.98 0.52
CA SER A 476 -35.90 24.82 1.71
C SER A 476 -34.81 25.87 2.02
N GLY A 477 -33.76 26.00 1.19
CA GLY A 477 -33.04 27.27 1.06
C GLY A 477 -32.06 27.73 2.16
N GLU A 478 -31.58 26.90 3.09
CA GLU A 478 -30.49 27.29 4.00
C GLU A 478 -29.47 26.15 4.20
N VAL A 479 -28.25 26.29 3.65
CA VAL A 479 -27.14 25.34 3.85
C VAL A 479 -26.21 25.88 4.93
N LYS A 480 -26.00 25.11 6.00
CA LYS A 480 -25.09 25.46 7.11
C LYS A 480 -23.76 24.74 6.92
N PHE A 481 -22.67 25.49 7.01
CA PHE A 481 -21.31 24.97 6.84
C PHE A 481 -20.47 25.19 8.11
N GLY A 482 -19.51 24.31 8.36
CA GLY A 482 -18.55 24.45 9.45
C GLY A 482 -17.40 25.39 9.08
N HIS A 483 -17.01 26.29 9.99
CA HIS A 483 -15.83 27.14 9.80
C HIS A 483 -14.54 26.42 10.24
N ILE A 484 -13.45 26.57 9.48
CA ILE A 484 -12.11 26.08 9.86
C ILE A 484 -11.23 27.31 10.15
N ASP A 485 -10.98 27.59 11.43
CA ASP A 485 -9.99 28.59 11.83
C ASP A 485 -8.58 27.98 11.74
N LYS A 486 -7.67 28.67 11.06
CA LYS A 486 -6.27 28.24 10.88
C LYS A 486 -5.33 28.88 11.90
N LYS A 487 -5.81 29.75 12.79
CA LYS A 487 -4.98 30.58 13.67
C LYS A 487 -4.75 30.02 15.07
N ARG A 488 -5.36 28.90 15.46
CA ARG A 488 -5.24 28.34 16.81
C ARG A 488 -4.97 26.84 16.76
N CYS A 489 -3.69 26.48 16.68
CA CYS A 489 -3.25 25.13 17.03
C CYS A 489 -3.39 24.96 18.56
N GLY A 490 -4.55 24.48 19.00
CA GLY A 490 -4.82 24.13 20.40
C GLY A 490 -6.16 24.68 20.85
N GLU A 491 -7.16 23.79 20.95
CA GLU A 491 -8.52 24.04 21.46
C GLU A 491 -9.36 25.05 20.65
N ASP A 492 -9.84 24.65 19.47
CA ASP A 492 -10.80 25.46 18.69
C ASP A 492 -12.23 24.91 18.75
N GLN A 493 -13.14 25.79 19.17
CA GLN A 493 -14.58 25.59 19.19
C GLN A 493 -15.17 25.68 17.78
N PHE A 494 -16.07 24.74 17.47
CA PHE A 494 -16.88 24.67 16.27
C PHE A 494 -17.89 25.83 16.20
N SER A 495 -17.87 26.63 15.12
CA SER A 495 -18.92 27.61 14.83
C SER A 495 -19.60 27.29 13.49
N LEU A 496 -20.94 27.25 13.53
CA LEU A 496 -21.79 27.09 12.35
C LEU A 496 -21.95 28.43 11.65
N VAL A 497 -21.69 28.48 10.34
CA VAL A 497 -21.97 29.66 9.52
C VAL A 497 -23.13 29.34 8.58
N SER A 498 -24.19 30.15 8.64
CA SER A 498 -25.27 30.15 7.64
C SER A 498 -24.85 31.05 6.46
N VAL A 499 -24.95 30.53 5.24
CA VAL A 499 -24.74 31.34 4.04
C VAL A 499 -26.09 31.92 3.63
N GLN A 500 -26.35 33.17 3.99
CA GLN A 500 -27.46 33.94 3.42
C GLN A 500 -27.03 34.60 2.11
N ARG A 501 -28.00 34.70 1.20
CA ARG A 501 -27.93 35.24 -0.17
C ARG A 501 -26.94 36.41 -0.31
N ILE A 502 -25.86 36.23 -1.08
CA ILE A 502 -25.12 37.36 -1.66
C ILE A 502 -25.97 37.83 -2.84
N GLU A 503 -26.76 38.88 -2.61
CA GLU A 503 -27.45 39.57 -3.69
C GLU A 503 -26.40 40.30 -4.54
N SER A 504 -26.30 39.88 -5.81
CA SER A 504 -25.61 40.62 -6.85
C SER A 504 -26.34 41.93 -7.08
N ASN A 505 -25.90 42.98 -6.37
CA ASN A 505 -26.37 44.35 -6.58
C ASN A 505 -25.77 44.89 -7.88
N ASP A 506 -26.38 44.55 -9.02
CA ASP A 506 -26.21 45.29 -10.27
C ASP A 506 -27.58 45.84 -10.70
N ARG A 507 -27.92 47.00 -10.14
CA ARG A 507 -28.88 47.90 -10.77
C ARG A 507 -28.15 48.65 -11.89
N ILE A 508 -28.43 48.34 -13.14
CA ILE A 508 -28.09 49.23 -14.25
C ILE A 508 -29.34 49.45 -15.11
N HIS A 509 -29.75 50.72 -15.16
CA HIS A 509 -30.77 51.26 -16.03
C HIS A 509 -30.50 50.91 -17.51
N ALA A 510 -31.57 50.63 -18.26
CA ALA A 510 -31.53 50.64 -19.71
C ALA A 510 -31.03 51.99 -20.25
N PRO A 511 -30.25 51.97 -21.33
CA PRO A 511 -30.71 52.72 -22.50
C PRO A 511 -30.54 51.97 -23.83
N GLU A 512 -31.21 52.55 -24.81
CA GLU A 512 -31.42 52.12 -26.19
C GLU A 512 -30.14 52.00 -27.03
N ASN A 513 -30.24 51.11 -28.03
CA ASN A 513 -29.56 51.04 -29.32
C ASN A 513 -28.27 51.86 -29.54
N ASN A 514 -27.18 51.15 -29.85
CA ASN A 514 -26.39 51.44 -31.06
C ASN A 514 -25.50 50.25 -31.46
N GLU A 515 -25.44 50.04 -32.77
CA GLU A 515 -24.62 49.07 -33.48
C GLU A 515 -23.12 49.41 -33.38
N ASN A 516 -22.29 48.38 -33.57
CA ASN A 516 -20.83 48.34 -33.69
C ASN A 516 -20.03 48.21 -32.38
N ASP A 517 -19.64 46.97 -32.05
CA ASP A 517 -18.25 46.75 -31.65
C ASP A 517 -17.77 45.31 -31.94
N LYS A 518 -16.84 45.20 -32.89
CA LYS A 518 -16.06 44.00 -33.18
C LYS A 518 -14.85 43.98 -32.26
N ASN A 519 -15.03 43.54 -31.01
CA ASN A 519 -13.94 43.07 -30.14
C ASN A 519 -14.49 42.40 -28.88
N LYS A 520 -15.05 41.19 -29.01
CA LYS A 520 -15.32 40.33 -27.85
C LYS A 520 -14.03 39.63 -27.40
N LYS A 521 -13.45 40.10 -26.30
CA LYS A 521 -12.63 39.26 -25.41
C LYS A 521 -13.44 38.00 -25.06
N PRO A 522 -12.81 36.82 -24.92
CA PRO A 522 -13.53 35.61 -24.55
C PRO A 522 -14.14 35.83 -23.15
N SER A 523 -15.48 35.73 -23.09
CA SER A 523 -16.24 35.77 -21.84
C SER A 523 -15.72 34.66 -20.92
N ALA A 524 -15.47 34.99 -19.66
CA ALA A 524 -15.22 34.01 -18.61
C ALA A 524 -16.33 32.95 -18.68
N SER A 525 -15.97 31.71 -19.00
CA SER A 525 -16.91 30.59 -19.03
C SER A 525 -17.39 30.36 -17.61
N THR A 526 -18.53 30.92 -17.26
CA THR A 526 -19.24 30.59 -16.01
C THR A 526 -19.63 29.13 -16.13
N ILE A 527 -18.95 28.24 -15.40
CA ILE A 527 -19.35 26.83 -15.35
C ILE A 527 -20.70 26.78 -14.64
N GLU A 528 -21.69 26.20 -15.29
CA GLU A 528 -23.05 26.08 -14.73
C GLU A 528 -23.00 25.34 -13.38
N PRO A 529 -23.53 25.92 -12.29
CA PRO A 529 -23.49 25.32 -10.96
C PRO A 529 -24.09 23.91 -10.89
N GLU A 530 -25.09 23.62 -11.73
CA GLU A 530 -25.74 22.31 -11.83
C GLU A 530 -24.77 21.20 -12.27
N VAL A 531 -23.81 21.53 -13.13
CA VAL A 531 -22.77 20.59 -13.58
C VAL A 531 -21.85 20.26 -12.41
N LEU A 532 -21.37 21.27 -11.68
CA LEU A 532 -20.46 21.10 -10.55
C LEU A 532 -21.07 20.25 -9.41
N GLN A 533 -22.38 20.35 -9.21
CA GLN A 533 -23.13 19.58 -8.21
C GLN A 533 -23.22 18.08 -8.51
N GLN A 534 -22.85 17.65 -9.71
CA GLN A 534 -22.85 16.23 -10.11
C GLN A 534 -21.44 15.64 -10.21
N LEU A 535 -20.40 16.49 -10.30
CA LEU A 535 -19.04 16.01 -10.49
C LEU A 535 -18.49 15.28 -9.26
N PRO A 536 -17.76 14.18 -9.44
CA PRO A 536 -17.06 13.52 -8.34
C PRO A 536 -15.91 14.40 -7.81
N VAL A 537 -15.44 14.10 -6.59
CA VAL A 537 -14.53 14.96 -5.83
C VAL A 537 -13.35 14.17 -5.27
N VAL A 538 -12.15 14.71 -5.43
CA VAL A 538 -10.94 14.25 -4.73
C VAL A 538 -10.55 15.27 -3.67
N VAL A 539 -10.51 14.86 -2.41
CA VAL A 539 -10.17 15.71 -1.27
C VAL A 539 -8.68 15.57 -0.95
N CYS A 540 -7.95 16.65 -1.16
CA CYS A 540 -6.51 16.76 -0.90
C CYS A 540 -6.23 17.60 0.36
N VAL A 541 -7.01 17.37 1.41
CA VAL A 541 -6.91 18.04 2.71
C VAL A 541 -6.85 16.96 3.80
N ALA A 542 -5.92 17.11 4.74
CA ALA A 542 -5.74 16.12 5.80
C ALA A 542 -6.98 16.03 6.71
N MET A 543 -7.55 14.82 6.81
CA MET A 543 -8.63 14.50 7.75
C MET A 543 -8.13 14.53 9.21
N TYR A 544 -9.08 14.64 10.14
CA TYR A 544 -8.88 14.57 11.59
C TYR A 544 -8.02 15.70 12.19
N ARG A 545 -7.75 16.75 11.41
CA ARG A 545 -6.96 17.91 11.87
C ARG A 545 -7.79 19.15 12.17
N SER A 546 -9.06 19.14 11.81
CA SER A 546 -9.98 20.27 11.95
C SER A 546 -11.13 19.99 12.91
N ASN A 547 -10.96 19.07 13.86
CA ASN A 547 -11.98 18.70 14.85
C ASN A 547 -13.37 18.40 14.23
N GLY A 548 -13.39 17.69 13.09
CA GLY A 548 -14.63 17.34 12.37
C GLY A 548 -15.15 18.37 11.36
N ALA A 549 -14.59 19.58 11.30
CA ALA A 549 -15.11 20.64 10.42
C ALA A 549 -14.94 20.33 8.92
N LEU A 550 -13.79 19.78 8.51
CA LEU A 550 -13.58 19.31 7.13
C LEU A 550 -14.59 18.21 6.79
N GLU A 551 -14.71 17.21 7.66
CA GLU A 551 -15.59 16.05 7.48
C GLU A 551 -17.06 16.48 7.36
N SER A 552 -17.50 17.44 8.18
CA SER A 552 -18.85 18.03 8.09
C SER A 552 -19.07 18.78 6.77
N ASN A 553 -18.09 19.57 6.33
CA ASN A 553 -18.17 20.29 5.06
C ASN A 553 -18.17 19.32 3.85
N VAL A 554 -17.36 18.27 3.88
CA VAL A 554 -17.35 17.23 2.85
C VAL A 554 -18.66 16.45 2.83
N ALA A 555 -19.24 16.14 3.99
CA ALA A 555 -20.56 15.50 4.06
C ALA A 555 -21.66 16.40 3.44
N SER A 556 -21.57 17.71 3.62
CA SER A 556 -22.57 18.67 3.12
C SER A 556 -22.68 18.76 1.59
N ILE A 557 -21.68 18.29 0.84
CA ILE A 557 -21.74 18.30 -0.63
C ILE A 557 -22.46 17.07 -1.20
N GLY A 558 -22.88 16.13 -0.35
CA GLY A 558 -23.76 15.01 -0.75
C GLY A 558 -23.11 14.03 -1.72
N ARG A 559 -21.80 13.81 -1.58
CA ARG A 559 -21.05 12.75 -2.27
C ARG A 559 -20.88 11.53 -1.37
N THR A 560 -20.72 10.36 -1.96
CA THR A 560 -20.51 9.08 -1.31
C THR A 560 -19.04 8.68 -1.37
N GLU A 561 -18.40 8.63 -0.20
CA GLU A 561 -17.02 8.14 -0.09
C GLU A 561 -16.88 6.74 -0.70
N GLY A 562 -15.80 6.53 -1.46
CA GLY A 562 -15.54 5.26 -2.13
C GLY A 562 -16.25 5.09 -3.48
N VAL A 563 -17.12 6.03 -3.86
CA VAL A 563 -17.84 6.01 -5.14
C VAL A 563 -17.44 7.23 -5.96
N ASP A 564 -17.95 8.41 -5.58
CA ASP A 564 -17.75 9.70 -6.24
C ASP A 564 -16.99 10.70 -5.35
N LEU A 565 -16.41 10.22 -4.25
CA LEU A 565 -15.59 10.97 -3.30
C LEU A 565 -14.42 10.13 -2.80
N TRP A 566 -13.19 10.65 -2.90
CA TRP A 566 -11.99 10.01 -2.38
C TRP A 566 -11.09 11.01 -1.66
N HIS A 567 -10.41 10.57 -0.60
CA HIS A 567 -9.41 11.36 0.11
C HIS A 567 -7.99 10.90 -0.24
N ILE A 568 -7.10 11.84 -0.53
CA ILE A 568 -5.70 11.59 -0.89
C ILE A 568 -4.81 12.56 -0.09
N SER A 569 -3.73 12.06 0.53
CA SER A 569 -2.81 12.90 1.34
C SER A 569 -1.33 12.63 1.13
#